data_AF-A0AAV5Y469-F1
#
_entry.id   AF-A0AAV5Y469-F1
#
_cell.length_a   1.000
_cell.length_b   1.000
_cell.length_c   1.000
_cell.angle_alpha   90.00
_cell.angle_beta   90.00
_cell.angle_gamma   90.00
#
_symmetry.space_group_name_H-M   'P 1'
#
loop_
_entity.id
_entity.type
_entity.pdbx_description
1 polymer ?
#
loop_
_entity_poly.entity_id
_entity_poly.type
_entity_poly.pdbx_seq_one_letter_code
_entity_poly.pdbx_strand_id
1 'polypeptide(L)' 'MKLFEVGNVVNHRIGDVQCAECSEEYPEACRCGGLMHASDTAEEDSDGNVVIVTLCDQCGRTEDQLDQA' A
#
# COMPACT_ATOMS: atom_id res chain seq x y z
N MET A 1 14.65 10.21 5.47
CA MET A 1 13.98 9.01 4.92
C MET A 1 12.94 8.60 5.95
N LYS A 2 11.66 8.53 5.57
CA LYS A 2 10.56 8.24 6.51
C LYS A 2 9.97 6.88 6.11
N LEU A 3 9.88 5.98 7.08
CA LEU A 3 9.19 4.71 6.91
C LEU A 3 7.72 4.90 7.31
N PHE A 4 6.84 4.08 6.76
CA PHE A 4 5.43 4.07 7.11
C PHE A 4 4.86 2.65 7.04
N GLU A 5 3.73 2.48 7.71
CA GLU A 5 3.02 1.20 7.80
C GLU A 5 1.99 1.07 6.68
N VAL A 6 1.94 -0.10 6.07
CA VAL A 6 0.91 -0.51 5.11
C VAL A 6 0.49 -1.91 5.49
N GLY A 7 -0.78 -2.07 5.86
CA GLY A 7 -1.26 -3.33 6.40
C GLY A 7 -0.47 -3.74 7.64
N ASN A 8 0.30 -4.83 7.54
CA ASN A 8 1.13 -5.37 8.62
C ASN A 8 2.64 -5.04 8.48
N VAL A 9 3.06 -4.43 7.37
CA VAL A 9 4.47 -4.17 7.10
C VAL A 9 4.79 -2.71 7.41
N VAL A 10 5.80 -2.48 8.27
CA VAL A 10 6.21 -1.14 8.75
C VAL A 10 7.47 -0.60 8.08
N ASN A 11 7.99 -1.32 7.09
CA ASN A 11 9.24 -1.00 6.39
C ASN A 11 9.03 -0.31 5.03
N HIS A 12 7.80 0.09 4.68
CA HIS A 12 7.58 0.84 3.45
C HIS A 12 8.23 2.20 3.54
N ARG A 13 8.87 2.61 2.45
CA ARG A 13 9.60 3.86 2.40
C ARG A 13 8.87 4.86 1.52
N ILE A 14 8.57 6.02 2.10
CA ILE A 14 7.87 7.11 1.42
C ILE A 14 8.69 7.58 0.21
N GLY A 15 8.05 7.58 -0.97
CA GLY A 15 8.67 7.98 -2.24
C GLY A 15 9.61 6.94 -2.85
N ASP A 16 9.58 5.69 -2.36
CA ASP A 16 10.41 4.61 -2.89
C ASP A 16 9.68 3.85 -4.00
N VAL A 17 10.06 4.11 -5.25
CA VAL A 17 9.46 3.50 -6.45
C VAL A 17 9.86 2.03 -6.64
N GLN A 18 10.80 1.50 -5.84
CA GLN A 18 11.29 0.12 -5.92
C GLN A 18 11.19 -0.56 -4.55
N CYS A 19 10.07 -0.31 -3.86
CA CYS A 19 9.86 -0.80 -2.51
C CYS A 19 9.79 -2.34 -2.51
N ALA A 20 10.86 -3.00 -2.06
CA ALA A 20 10.95 -4.47 -2.06
C ALA A 20 9.94 -5.15 -1.11
N GLU A 21 9.44 -4.41 -0.12
CA GLU A 21 8.40 -4.87 0.80
C GLU A 21 7.00 -4.84 0.17
N CYS A 22 6.83 -4.16 -0.97
CA CYS A 22 5.56 -4.14 -1.68
C CYS A 22 5.34 -5.43 -2.47
N SER A 23 4.07 -5.77 -2.68
CA SER A 23 3.69 -6.82 -3.65
C SER A 23 4.22 -6.50 -5.05
N GLU A 24 4.46 -7.51 -5.90
CA GLU A 24 5.21 -7.38 -7.17
C GLU A 24 4.66 -6.33 -8.14
N GLU A 25 3.39 -5.93 -8.02
CA GLU A 25 2.73 -4.90 -8.84
C GLU A 25 2.78 -3.48 -8.24
N TYR A 26 3.37 -3.33 -7.05
CA TYR A 26 3.47 -2.08 -6.29
C TYR A 26 4.94 -1.71 -6.04
N PRO A 27 5.26 -0.42 -5.89
CA PRO A 27 4.33 0.70 -5.73
C PRO A 27 3.84 1.38 -7.02
N GLU A 28 2.54 1.71 -7.03
CA GLU A 28 1.83 2.35 -8.14
C GLU A 28 1.76 3.88 -7.99
N ALA A 29 1.56 4.62 -9.08
CA ALA A 29 1.43 6.07 -9.02
C ALA A 29 0.03 6.49 -8.53
N CYS A 30 -0.05 7.24 -7.42
CA CYS A 30 -1.31 7.78 -6.92
C CYS A 30 -1.68 9.09 -7.65
N ARG A 31 -2.98 9.32 -7.88
CA ARG A 31 -3.53 10.58 -8.45
C ARG A 31 -3.14 11.84 -7.67
N CYS A 32 -2.75 11.72 -6.40
CA CYS A 32 -2.31 12.84 -5.58
C CYS A 32 -0.84 13.27 -5.85
N GLY A 33 -0.10 12.51 -6.65
CA GLY A 33 1.34 12.70 -6.89
C GLY A 33 2.26 11.91 -5.98
N GLY A 34 1.72 11.13 -5.05
CA GLY A 34 2.47 10.15 -4.23
C GLY A 34 2.51 8.76 -4.85
N LEU A 35 3.02 7.79 -4.11
CA LEU A 35 3.05 6.38 -4.47
C LEU A 35 2.06 5.60 -3.60
N MET A 36 1.37 4.63 -4.20
CA MET A 36 0.58 3.64 -3.50
C MET A 36 1.44 2.42 -3.23
N HIS A 37 1.53 2.05 -1.97
CA HIS A 37 2.21 0.86 -1.52
C HIS A 37 1.17 -0.18 -1.16
N ALA A 38 1.47 -1.46 -1.41
CA ALA A 38 0.61 -2.57 -1.04
C ALA A 38 1.35 -3.55 -0.13
N SER A 39 0.63 -4.09 0.84
CA SER A 39 1.11 -5.16 1.70
C SER A 39 -0.02 -6.01 2.22
N ASP A 40 0.33 -7.22 2.65
CA ASP A 40 -0.54 -8.07 3.43
C ASP A 40 -0.94 -7.41 4.75
N THR A 41 -2.16 -7.68 5.17
CA THR A 41 -2.62 -7.40 6.52
C THR A 41 -2.47 -8.65 7.39
N ALA A 42 -2.57 -8.45 8.70
CA ALA A 42 -2.73 -9.56 9.64
C ALA A 42 -4.14 -10.19 9.58
N GLU A 43 -5.04 -9.64 8.76
CA GLU A 43 -6.42 -10.10 8.61
C GLU A 43 -6.52 -11.04 7.40
N GLU A 44 -7.28 -12.11 7.60
CA GLU A 44 -7.63 -13.06 6.55
C GLU A 44 -9.09 -12.85 6.16
N ASP A 45 -9.38 -12.91 4.86
CA ASP A 45 -10.73 -12.87 4.34
C ASP A 45 -11.54 -14.11 4.77
N SER A 46 -12.85 -14.10 4.53
CA SER A 46 -13.74 -15.23 4.88
C SER A 46 -13.39 -16.56 4.21
N ASP A 47 -12.49 -16.54 3.21
CA ASP A 47 -11.98 -17.70 2.50
C ASP A 47 -10.60 -18.18 3.03
N GLY A 48 -10.05 -17.50 4.06
CA GLY A 48 -8.73 -17.78 4.61
C GLY A 48 -7.57 -17.28 3.72
N ASN A 49 -7.85 -16.34 2.83
CA ASN A 49 -6.84 -15.67 2.02
C ASN A 49 -6.36 -14.42 2.74
N VAL A 50 -5.05 -14.15 2.67
CA VAL A 50 -4.46 -12.93 3.24
C VAL A 50 -5.02 -11.71 2.54
N VAL A 51 -5.62 -10.78 3.29
CA VAL A 51 -6.16 -9.54 2.72
C VAL A 51 -4.98 -8.62 2.40
N ILE A 52 -4.85 -8.21 1.14
CA ILE A 52 -3.88 -7.20 0.73
C ILE A 52 -4.54 -5.82 0.81
N VAL A 53 -3.88 -4.88 1.47
CA VAL A 53 -4.31 -3.48 1.52
C VAL A 53 -3.30 -2.59 0.82
N THR A 54 -3.82 -1.53 0.23
CA THR A 54 -3.07 -0.49 -0.45
C THR A 54 -3.16 0.81 0.33
N LEU A 55 -2.08 1.56 0.44
CA LEU A 55 -2.06 2.86 1.11
C LEU A 55 -1.08 3.81 0.41
N CYS A 56 -1.55 5.03 0.12
CA CYS A 56 -0.70 6.08 -0.43
C CYS A 56 0.15 6.75 0.65
N ASP A 57 1.46 6.86 0.39
CA ASP A 57 2.42 7.49 1.29
C ASP A 57 2.16 8.99 1.54
N GLN A 58 1.46 9.66 0.62
CA GLN A 58 1.26 11.11 0.65
C GLN A 58 -0.15 11.51 1.09
N CYS A 59 -1.20 10.90 0.53
CA CYS A 59 -2.58 11.26 0.82
C CYS A 59 -3.28 10.31 1.81
N GLY A 60 -2.66 9.18 2.16
CA GLY A 60 -3.24 8.17 3.05
C GLY A 60 -4.50 7.50 2.52
N ARG A 61 -4.79 7.62 1.22
CA ARG A 61 -5.91 6.93 0.58
C ARG A 61 -5.52 5.53 0.16
N THR A 62 -6.47 4.61 0.23
CA THR A 62 -6.36 3.27 -0.34
C THR A 62 -6.83 3.28 -1.80
N GLU A 63 -6.50 2.24 -2.56
CA GLU A 63 -6.91 2.09 -3.96
C GLU A 63 -8.43 2.00 -4.12
N ASP A 64 -9.12 1.33 -3.20
CA ASP A 64 -10.59 1.28 -3.12
C ASP A 64 -11.22 2.69 -3.03
N GLN A 65 -10.54 3.64 -2.35
CA GLN A 65 -10.98 5.03 -2.28
C GLN A 65 -10.66 5.86 -3.53
N LEU A 66 -9.79 5.36 -4.42
CA LEU A 66 -9.42 6.05 -5.67
C LEU A 66 -10.31 5.65 -6.85
N ASP A 67 -10.86 4.44 -6.84
CA ASP A 67 -11.75 3.94 -7.90
C ASP A 67 -13.14 4.61 -7.89
N GLN A 68 -13.56 5.14 -6.74
CA GLN A 68 -14.87 5.79 -6.55
C GLN A 68 -14.93 7.27 -7.01
N ALA A 69 -14.06 7.72 -7.92
CA ALA A 69 -13.92 9.13 -8.32
C ALA A 69 -14.29 9.43 -9.78
#